data_AF-A0A235BQ65-F1
#
_entry.id   AF-A0A235BQ65-F1
#
_cell.length_a   1.000
_cell.length_b   1.000
_cell.length_c   1.000
_cell.angle_alpha   90.00
_cell.angle_beta   90.00
_cell.angle_gamma   90.00
#
_symmetry.space_group_name_H-M   'P 1'
#
loop_
_entity.id
_entity.type
_entity.pdbx_description
1 polymer ?
#
loop_
_entity_poly.entity_id
_entity_poly.type
_entity_poly.pdbx_seq_one_letter_code
_entity_poly.pdbx_strand_id
1 'polypeptide(L)' 'MTFHISQAFFPGDGKAWDRLQRALKAQIDPEAFAQMRGTKSFPFKPGKHKRIAVKVIDFRGNEVIRVVKLA' A
#
# COMPACT_ATOMS: atom_id res chain seq x y z
N MET A 1 4.13 -16.52 -7.87
CA MET A 1 4.81 -15.73 -6.81
C MET A 1 3.79 -14.79 -6.22
N THR A 2 3.37 -14.99 -4.97
CA THR A 2 2.28 -14.20 -4.36
C THR A 2 2.87 -13.03 -3.61
N PHE A 3 2.57 -11.80 -4.06
CA PHE A 3 2.93 -10.58 -3.33
C PHE A 3 1.86 -10.30 -2.28
N HIS A 4 2.20 -10.44 -1.01
CA HIS A 4 1.27 -10.16 0.09
C HIS A 4 1.32 -8.66 0.43
N ILE A 5 0.30 -7.93 -0.02
CA ILE A 5 0.19 -6.48 0.20
C ILE A 5 -0.24 -6.24 1.65
N SER A 6 0.63 -5.63 2.45
CA SER A 6 0.30 -5.21 3.82
C SER A 6 -0.23 -3.78 3.91
N GLN A 7 0.27 -2.89 3.04
CA GLN A 7 -0.15 -1.49 2.92
C GLN A 7 -0.03 -1.09 1.44
N ALA A 8 -0.93 -0.23 0.95
CA ALA A 8 -0.95 0.27 -0.41
C ALA A 8 -1.14 1.78 -0.43
N PHE A 9 -0.49 2.45 -1.39
CA PHE A 9 -0.55 3.91 -1.55
C PHE A 9 -0.81 4.23 -3.02
N PHE A 10 -1.57 5.31 -3.26
CA PHE A 10 -1.89 5.78 -4.60
C PHE A 10 -1.50 7.26 -4.75
N PRO A 11 -0.19 7.58 -4.74
CA PRO A 11 0.26 8.96 -4.90
C PRO A 11 -0.11 9.48 -6.31
N GLY A 12 -0.75 10.65 -6.37
CA GLY A 12 -1.08 11.31 -7.64
C GLY A 12 -2.40 10.92 -8.28
N ASP A 13 -3.18 10.00 -7.69
CA ASP A 13 -4.51 9.63 -8.19
C ASP A 13 -5.59 9.90 -7.13
N GLY A 14 -6.23 11.07 -7.25
CA GLY A 14 -7.28 11.51 -6.33
C GLY A 14 -8.54 10.63 -6.33
N LYS A 15 -8.71 9.73 -7.31
CA LYS A 15 -9.89 8.85 -7.43
C LYS A 15 -9.56 7.37 -7.19
N ALA A 16 -8.30 7.01 -6.96
CA ALA A 16 -7.89 5.62 -6.78
C ALA A 16 -8.56 4.98 -5.57
N TRP A 17 -8.62 5.71 -4.45
CA TRP A 17 -9.27 5.24 -3.23
C TRP A 17 -10.76 4.99 -3.42
N ASP A 18 -11.49 5.87 -4.10
CA ASP A 18 -12.92 5.68 -4.35
C ASP A 18 -13.19 4.46 -5.26
N ARG A 19 -12.32 4.23 -6.25
CA ARG A 19 -12.35 3.03 -7.10
C ARG A 19 -12.07 1.76 -6.30
N LEU A 20 -11.09 1.79 -5.40
CA LEU A 20 -10.78 0.66 -4.52
C LEU A 20 -11.96 0.32 -3.61
N GLN A 21 -12.58 1.32 -2.98
CA GLN A 21 -13.75 1.12 -2.12
C GLN A 21 -14.91 0.47 -2.87
N ARG A 22 -15.20 0.95 -4.09
CA ARG A 22 -16.22 0.35 -4.98
C ARG A 22 -15.88 -1.09 -5.36
N ALA A 23 -14.62 -1.37 -5.68
CA ALA A 23 -14.17 -2.70 -6.09
C ALA A 23 -14.24 -3.73 -4.94
N LEU A 24 -13.91 -3.32 -3.71
CA LEU A 24 -13.92 -4.20 -2.55
C LEU A 24 -15.33 -4.61 -2.10
N LYS A 25 -16.38 -3.88 -2.53
CA LYS A 25 -17.78 -4.08 -2.10
C LYS A 25 -17.96 -4.20 -0.57
N ALA A 26 -16.99 -3.71 0.19
CA ALA A 26 -16.92 -3.86 1.63
C ALA A 26 -17.28 -2.54 2.31
N GLN A 27 -17.95 -2.63 3.48
CA GLN A 27 -17.97 -1.52 4.42
C GLN A 27 -16.57 -1.40 5.02
N ILE A 28 -15.80 -0.46 4.48
CA ILE A 28 -14.51 -0.07 5.05
C ILE A 28 -14.80 1.06 6.03
N ASP A 29 -14.24 0.94 7.24
CA ASP A 29 -14.30 2.01 8.24
C ASP A 29 -13.76 3.33 7.64
N PRO A 30 -14.56 4.40 7.59
CA PRO A 30 -14.18 5.65 6.93
C PRO A 30 -12.94 6.32 7.54
N GLU A 31 -12.74 6.18 8.84
CA GLU A 31 -11.61 6.78 9.54
C GLU A 31 -10.33 6.03 9.23
N ALA A 32 -10.36 4.69 9.32
CA ALA A 32 -9.25 3.84 8.92
C ALA A 32 -8.87 4.08 7.45
N PHE A 33 -9.87 4.22 6.58
CA PHE A 33 -9.65 4.51 5.16
C PHE A 33 -9.02 5.89 4.92
N ALA A 34 -9.43 6.91 5.69
CA ALA A 34 -8.85 8.24 5.60
C ALA A 34 -7.38 8.26 6.04
N GLN A 35 -7.01 7.52 7.09
CA GLN A 35 -5.61 7.43 7.54
C GLN A 35 -4.69 6.74 6.52
N MET A 36 -5.24 5.87 5.68
CA MET A 36 -4.49 5.26 4.57
C MET A 36 -4.25 6.21 3.40
N ARG A 37 -5.01 7.31 3.29
CA ARG A 37 -4.83 8.33 2.25
C ARG A 37 -3.59 9.16 2.55
N GLY A 38 -2.44 8.74 2.03
CA GLY A 38 -1.18 9.47 2.17
C GLY A 38 -0.02 8.78 1.49
N THR A 39 1.20 9.19 1.88
CA THR A 39 2.47 8.59 1.44
C THR A 39 3.31 8.05 2.60
N LYS A 40 2.81 8.20 3.83
CA LYS A 40 3.46 7.68 5.04
C LYS A 40 2.84 6.35 5.39
N SER A 41 3.69 5.35 5.58
CA SER A 41 3.28 4.05 6.08
C SER A 41 3.04 4.07 7.58
N PHE A 42 2.11 3.25 8.04
CA PHE A 42 2.07 2.86 9.45
C PHE A 42 3.32 2.05 9.81
N PRO A 43 3.72 2.04 11.10
CA PRO A 43 4.83 1.21 11.56
C PRO A 43 4.66 -0.26 11.14
N PHE A 44 5.72 -0.85 10.62
CA PHE A 44 5.74 -2.27 10.26
C PHE A 44 6.14 -3.11 11.47
N LYS A 45 5.38 -4.17 11.76
CA LYS A 45 5.82 -5.17 12.73
C LYS A 45 7.05 -5.90 12.18
N PRO A 46 8.20 -5.91 12.88
CA PRO A 46 9.39 -6.55 12.37
C PRO A 46 9.22 -8.07 12.32
N GLY A 47 9.38 -8.65 11.13
CA GLY A 47 9.50 -10.10 10.94
C GLY A 47 10.92 -10.62 11.22
N LYS A 48 11.15 -11.91 11.01
CA LYS A 48 12.43 -12.61 11.23
C LYS A 48 13.66 -11.87 10.67
N HIS A 49 13.50 -11.27 9.49
CA HIS A 49 14.59 -10.59 8.78
C HIS A 49 14.60 -9.06 8.93
N LYS A 50 13.70 -8.49 9.75
CA LYS A 50 13.58 -7.04 9.99
C LYS A 50 13.66 -6.22 8.70
N ARG A 51 12.90 -6.61 7.67
CA ARG A 51 12.92 -5.98 6.34
C ARG A 51 11.54 -6.01 5.70
N ILE A 52 11.31 -5.07 4.80
CA ILE A 52 10.11 -4.98 3.96
C ILE A 52 10.51 -4.92 2.48
N ALA A 53 9.60 -5.34 1.61
CA ALA A 53 9.73 -5.14 0.17
C ALA A 53 8.76 -4.03 -0.26
N VAL A 54 9.28 -2.98 -0.89
CA VAL A 54 8.50 -1.91 -1.47
C VAL A 54 8.42 -2.17 -2.97
N LYS A 55 7.21 -2.37 -3.48
CA LYS A 55 6.93 -2.50 -4.91
C LYS A 55 6.31 -1.19 -5.41
N VAL A 56 6.92 -0.59 -6.42
CA VAL A 56 6.40 0.60 -7.11
C VAL A 56 5.95 0.18 -8.49
N ILE A 57 4.74 0.59 -8.87
CA ILE A 57 4.14 0.34 -10.18
C ILE A 57 3.77 1.69 -10.75
N ASP A 58 4.27 2.02 -11.94
CA ASP A 58 3.89 3.26 -12.62
C ASP A 58 2.59 3.10 -13.41
N PHE A 59 2.09 4.19 -14.00
CA PHE A 59 0.87 4.19 -14.81
C PHE A 59 0.97 3.41 -16.12
N ARG A 60 2.19 3.05 -16.55
CA ARG A 60 2.45 2.22 -17.74
C ARG A 60 2.50 0.73 -17.39
N GLY A 61 2.47 0.39 -16.10
CA GLY A 61 2.58 -0.97 -15.59
C GLY A 61 4.03 -1.43 -15.38
N ASN A 62 5.02 -0.55 -15.46
CA ASN A 62 6.40 -0.92 -15.13
C ASN A 62 6.52 -1.13 -13.62
N GLU A 63 7.24 -2.19 -13.22
CA GLU A 63 7.37 -2.57 -11.83
C GLU A 63 8.83 -2.51 -11.37
N VAL A 64 9.05 -1.92 -10.20
CA VAL A 64 10.35 -1.95 -9.51
C VAL A 64 10.14 -2.40 -8.07
N ILE A 65 11.05 -3.24 -7.56
CA ILE A 65 11.02 -3.71 -6.17
C ILE A 65 12.33 -3.35 -5.48
N ARG A 66 12.22 -2.83 -4.26
CA ARG A 66 13.36 -2.61 -3.37
C ARG A 66 13.10 -3.22 -2.00
N VAL A 67 14.08 -3.94 -1.48
CA VAL A 67 14.06 -4.44 -0.10
C VAL A 67 14.74 -3.43 0.82
N VAL A 68 14.08 -3.06 1.91
CA VAL A 68 14.54 -2.06 2.88
C VAL A 68 14.55 -2.68 4.28
N LYS A 69 15.59 -2.42 5.07
CA LYS A 69 15.65 -2.84 6.48
C LYS A 69 14.74 -1.94 7.32
N LEU A 70 14.02 -2.53 8.27
CA LEU A 70 13.29 -1.79 9.30
C LEU A 70 14.31 -1.29 10.34
N ALA A 71 14.15 -0.03 10.76
CA ALA A 71 14.90 0.56 11.87
C ALA A 71 14.38 0.06 13.21
#